data_AF-A0A4R6WNP5-F1
#
_entry.id   AF-A0A4R6WNP5-F1
#
_cell.length_a   1.000
_cell.length_b   1.000
_cell.length_c   1.000
_cell.angle_alpha   90.00
_cell.angle_beta   90.00
_cell.angle_gamma   90.00
#
_symmetry.space_group_name_H-M   'P 1'
#
loop_
_entity.id
_entity.type
_entity.pdbx_description
1 polymer ?
#
loop_
_entity_poly.entity_id
_entity_poly.type
_entity_poly.pdbx_seq_one_letter_code
_entity_poly.pdbx_strand_id
1 'polypeptide(L)'
;MNNKFNKALLLALCTLSTGLYIGCNNPPQQNNTIVTVQDTVPQKVSESLAADTLSHQNIGFGVFDDSRKQLILVDDEEHPSNVKALSYVWSNEKAYPFEFVKMQKESEDYNGRQTPENFNNIPGAVFQLREKLSPGEAYAFLANDNFHKTRKAVSVKKELADANKSSVVAELKKSYQSPIKNIKLIATTVEKDSVFLAQLAPVADTLTVLLIAKSHTNPTLFIQEFKAEYDEISTWRVDDGGQFPMEDFDILNVFHYNNKIELVTSFPGAEGGNLSFITPDKQNRYHTLKEAYVYWSPL
;
A
#
# COMPACT_ATOMS: atom_id res chain seq x y z
N MET A 1 -18.24 38.25 -52.80
CA MET A 1 -19.35 39.10 -52.28
C MET A 1 -19.43 38.87 -50.78
N ASN A 2 -18.62 39.57 -49.98
CA ASN A 2 -18.92 40.87 -49.34
C ASN A 2 -20.24 40.88 -48.56
N ASN A 3 -20.20 40.86 -47.23
CA ASN A 3 -20.16 42.11 -46.47
C ASN A 3 -19.84 41.92 -44.98
N LYS A 4 -18.88 42.73 -44.51
CA LYS A 4 -18.62 43.15 -43.12
C LYS A 4 -19.43 44.42 -42.82
N PHE A 5 -19.32 44.88 -41.56
CA PHE A 5 -19.67 46.21 -40.97
C PHE A 5 -21.03 46.26 -40.27
N ASN A 6 -21.20 46.84 -39.06
CA ASN A 6 -20.57 47.98 -38.35
C ASN A 6 -20.65 47.73 -36.81
N LYS A 7 -19.69 48.09 -35.92
CA LYS A 7 -19.30 49.42 -35.37
C LYS A 7 -20.52 50.24 -34.86
N ALA A 8 -20.55 50.95 -33.73
CA ALA A 8 -19.61 51.29 -32.66
C ALA A 8 -20.38 52.10 -31.57
N LEU A 9 -19.69 52.36 -30.44
CA LEU A 9 -19.68 53.62 -29.64
C LEU A 9 -20.93 53.96 -28.78
N LEU A 10 -20.90 54.65 -27.62
CA LEU A 10 -20.00 54.93 -26.48
C LEU A 10 -20.73 56.04 -25.66
N LEU A 11 -20.50 56.10 -24.34
CA LEU A 11 -20.77 57.21 -23.40
C LEU A 11 -22.24 57.62 -23.12
N ALA A 12 -22.61 58.23 -21.98
CA ALA A 12 -22.14 58.34 -20.58
C ALA A 12 -23.05 59.39 -19.87
N LEU A 13 -22.84 59.54 -18.54
CA LEU A 13 -23.33 60.58 -17.62
C LEU A 13 -24.82 60.51 -17.20
N CYS A 14 -25.25 60.95 -16.02
CA CYS A 14 -24.71 61.21 -14.67
C CYS A 14 -25.87 61.92 -13.93
N THR A 15 -26.01 61.71 -12.62
CA THR A 15 -26.40 62.66 -11.53
C THR A 15 -27.31 61.98 -10.50
N LEU A 16 -26.81 61.72 -9.28
CA LEU A 16 -26.78 62.58 -8.08
C LEU A 16 -28.17 62.81 -7.44
N SER A 17 -28.40 62.21 -6.27
CA SER A 17 -28.67 62.98 -5.05
C SER A 17 -28.77 62.08 -3.80
N THR A 18 -28.56 62.75 -2.68
CA THR A 18 -28.16 62.35 -1.33
C THR A 18 -29.29 61.86 -0.44
N GLY A 19 -28.96 61.00 0.53
CA GLY A 19 -29.79 60.74 1.72
C GLY A 19 -29.00 60.04 2.82
N LEU A 20 -28.69 60.78 3.89
CA LEU A 20 -28.09 60.31 5.14
C LEU A 20 -29.00 59.32 5.88
N TYR A 21 -28.46 58.23 6.40
CA TYR A 21 -28.88 57.65 7.68
C TYR A 21 -27.66 57.06 8.41
N ILE A 22 -27.39 57.62 9.59
CA ILE A 22 -26.47 57.07 10.59
C ILE A 22 -27.27 56.05 11.39
N GLY A 23 -26.76 54.82 11.47
CA GLY A 23 -27.27 53.77 12.35
C GLY A 23 -26.16 52.78 12.65
N CYS A 24 -25.58 52.89 13.84
CA CYS A 24 -24.60 51.95 14.37
C CYS A 24 -25.20 50.54 14.46
N ASN A 25 -24.56 49.56 13.84
CA ASN A 25 -24.55 48.18 14.31
C ASN A 25 -23.33 47.47 13.71
N ASN A 26 -22.45 47.02 14.60
CA ASN A 26 -21.21 46.29 14.27
C ASN A 26 -21.54 45.00 13.49
N PRO A 27 -20.92 44.75 12.33
CA PRO A 27 -20.90 43.40 11.76
C PRO A 27 -19.92 42.52 12.57
N PRO A 28 -20.21 41.23 12.76
CA PRO A 28 -19.31 40.32 13.46
C PRO A 28 -18.00 40.18 12.66
N GLN A 29 -16.88 40.47 13.32
CA GLN A 29 -15.55 40.14 12.83
C GLN A 29 -15.43 38.61 12.72
N GLN A 30 -15.29 38.11 11.49
CA GLN A 30 -14.70 36.80 11.25
C GLN A 30 -13.22 36.89 11.61
N ASN A 31 -12.89 36.38 12.81
CA ASN A 31 -11.51 36.16 13.20
C ASN A 31 -10.93 35.04 12.33
N ASN A 32 -10.19 35.44 11.29
CA ASN A 32 -9.20 34.58 10.65
C ASN A 32 -8.05 34.36 11.66
N THR A 33 -8.16 33.32 12.48
CA THR A 33 -7.00 32.82 13.22
C THR A 33 -6.10 32.10 12.22
N ILE A 34 -5.10 32.81 11.72
CA ILE A 34 -3.91 32.18 11.12
C ILE A 34 -3.22 31.46 12.27
N VAL A 35 -3.31 30.13 12.30
CA VAL A 35 -2.49 29.31 13.20
C VAL A 35 -1.12 29.19 12.57
N THR A 36 -0.19 30.02 13.03
CA THR A 36 1.24 29.85 12.76
C THR A 36 1.75 28.71 13.65
N VAL A 37 2.07 27.57 13.05
CA VAL A 37 2.72 26.45 13.76
C VAL A 37 4.21 26.78 13.87
N GLN A 38 4.69 26.97 15.09
CA GLN A 38 6.12 27.01 15.40
C GLN A 38 6.61 25.58 15.63
N ASP A 39 7.63 25.17 14.88
CA ASP A 39 8.30 23.88 15.02
C ASP A 39 9.08 23.82 16.33
N THR A 40 8.64 22.95 17.23
CA THR A 40 9.47 22.51 18.36
C THR A 40 10.38 21.39 17.87
N VAL A 41 11.69 21.58 18.04
CA VAL A 41 12.75 20.62 17.68
C VAL A 41 12.45 19.23 18.28
N PRO A 42 12.38 18.15 17.48
CA PRO A 42 12.27 16.80 18.02
C PRO A 42 13.56 16.39 18.74
N GLN A 43 13.39 15.93 19.97
CA GLN A 43 14.44 15.37 20.80
C GLN A 43 14.92 14.04 20.20
N LYS A 44 16.23 13.93 19.97
CA LYS A 44 16.90 12.74 19.44
C LYS A 44 16.73 11.56 20.41
N VAL A 45 15.82 10.64 20.09
CA VAL A 45 15.67 9.37 20.80
C VAL A 45 16.83 8.46 20.39
N SER A 46 17.57 7.97 21.38
CA SER A 46 18.65 7.01 21.19
C SER A 46 18.07 5.65 20.81
N GLU A 47 18.18 5.28 19.54
CA GLU A 47 17.84 3.94 19.03
C GLU A 47 18.80 2.91 19.62
N SER A 48 18.29 2.09 20.54
CA SER A 48 18.92 0.80 20.89
C SER A 48 18.61 -0.19 19.77
N LEU A 49 19.54 -0.34 18.83
CA LEU A 49 19.52 -1.39 17.81
C LEU A 49 19.75 -2.76 18.47
N ALA A 50 18.69 -3.35 19.03
CA ALA A 50 18.64 -4.81 19.03
C ALA A 50 18.62 -5.20 17.54
N ALA A 51 19.66 -5.90 17.08
CA ALA A 51 19.71 -6.37 15.70
C ALA A 51 18.45 -7.19 15.43
N ASP A 52 17.67 -6.76 14.45
CA ASP A 52 16.46 -7.45 14.04
C ASP A 52 16.83 -8.85 13.54
N THR A 53 16.43 -9.88 14.28
CA THR A 53 16.68 -11.29 13.95
C THR A 53 15.58 -11.87 13.06
N LEU A 54 14.76 -11.00 12.46
CA LEU A 54 13.70 -11.42 11.57
C LEU A 54 14.29 -12.12 10.34
N SER A 55 13.84 -13.35 10.12
CA SER A 55 14.21 -14.16 8.97
C SER A 55 12.95 -14.72 8.34
N HIS A 56 13.06 -15.21 7.11
CA HIS A 56 12.00 -15.88 6.35
C HIS A 56 11.42 -17.11 7.10
N GLN A 57 12.13 -17.61 8.12
CA GLN A 57 11.70 -18.71 8.99
C GLN A 57 10.68 -18.29 10.06
N ASN A 58 10.55 -16.98 10.32
CA ASN A 58 9.71 -16.43 11.37
C ASN A 58 8.36 -15.92 10.84
N ILE A 59 8.17 -15.97 9.52
CA ILE A 59 7.05 -15.38 8.79
C ILE A 59 6.65 -16.27 7.60
N GLY A 60 5.43 -16.11 7.12
CA GLY A 60 4.97 -16.81 5.93
C GLY A 60 3.64 -16.28 5.42
N PHE A 61 3.16 -16.85 4.33
CA PHE A 61 1.87 -16.56 3.73
C PHE A 61 0.96 -17.78 3.77
N GLY A 62 -0.33 -17.52 3.95
CA GLY A 62 -1.36 -18.57 3.99
C GLY A 62 -2.63 -18.17 3.25
N VAL A 63 -3.38 -19.17 2.85
CA VAL A 63 -4.75 -19.02 2.35
C VAL A 63 -5.73 -19.54 3.39
N PHE A 64 -6.82 -18.81 3.62
CA PHE A 64 -7.89 -19.24 4.52
C PHE A 64 -8.80 -20.26 3.85
N ASP A 65 -9.43 -21.11 4.66
CA ASP A 65 -10.61 -21.85 4.25
C ASP A 65 -11.83 -20.92 4.06
N ASP A 66 -12.87 -21.40 3.39
CA ASP A 66 -14.13 -20.64 3.20
C ASP A 66 -14.77 -20.21 4.53
N SER A 67 -14.57 -20.99 5.60
CA SER A 67 -15.16 -20.70 6.90
C SER A 67 -14.43 -19.60 7.68
N ARG A 68 -13.21 -19.22 7.25
CA ARG A 68 -12.29 -18.29 7.92
C ARG A 68 -11.94 -18.74 9.35
N LYS A 69 -11.84 -20.06 9.55
CA LYS A 69 -11.43 -20.68 10.81
C LYS A 69 -10.11 -21.42 10.68
N GLN A 70 -9.73 -21.79 9.47
CA GLN A 70 -8.47 -22.47 9.21
C GLN A 70 -7.69 -21.71 8.15
N LEU A 71 -6.38 -21.88 8.20
CA LEU A 71 -5.48 -21.36 7.20
C LEU A 71 -4.44 -22.44 6.88
N ILE A 72 -3.96 -22.45 5.64
CA ILE A 72 -2.90 -23.35 5.20
C ILE A 72 -1.75 -22.52 4.63
N LEU A 73 -0.52 -22.86 5.00
CA LEU A 73 0.68 -22.19 4.50
C LEU A 73 0.84 -22.45 2.99
N VAL A 74 1.15 -21.40 2.22
CA VAL A 74 1.26 -21.43 0.74
C VAL A 74 2.55 -20.83 0.21
N ASP A 75 3.59 -20.72 1.05
CA ASP A 75 4.92 -20.36 0.55
C ASP A 75 5.38 -21.38 -0.52
N ASP A 76 6.33 -21.00 -1.37
CA ASP A 76 6.80 -21.80 -2.50
C ASP A 76 8.16 -22.47 -2.23
N GLU A 77 9.19 -21.67 -1.93
CA GLU A 77 10.57 -22.15 -1.77
C GLU A 77 11.13 -21.86 -0.37
N GLU A 78 10.76 -20.73 0.24
CA GLU A 78 11.34 -20.28 1.52
C GLU A 78 10.48 -20.61 2.74
N HIS A 79 9.94 -21.83 2.82
CA HIS A 79 9.08 -22.22 3.93
C HIS A 79 9.79 -22.14 5.31
N PRO A 80 9.04 -21.78 6.37
CA PRO A 80 9.48 -21.97 7.73
C PRO A 80 9.78 -23.45 8.02
N SER A 81 11.04 -23.76 8.28
CA SER A 81 11.52 -25.09 8.71
C SER A 81 10.83 -25.58 9.99
N ASN A 82 10.43 -24.66 10.86
CA ASN A 82 9.59 -24.93 12.02
C ASN A 82 8.27 -24.16 11.92
N VAL A 83 7.31 -24.71 11.18
CA VAL A 83 5.97 -24.13 11.04
C VAL A 83 5.25 -23.89 12.39
N LYS A 84 5.61 -24.64 13.45
CA LYS A 84 5.04 -24.46 14.79
C LYS A 84 5.57 -23.21 15.51
N ALA A 85 6.60 -22.56 14.98
CA ALA A 85 7.10 -21.29 15.51
C ALA A 85 6.21 -20.10 15.10
N LEU A 86 5.41 -20.24 14.04
CA LEU A 86 4.40 -19.24 13.70
C LEU A 86 3.25 -19.30 14.73
N SER A 87 2.64 -18.15 15.03
CA SER A 87 1.62 -18.09 16.09
C SER A 87 0.48 -17.12 15.81
N TYR A 88 0.67 -16.17 14.91
CA TYR A 88 -0.32 -15.14 14.60
C TYR A 88 -0.54 -15.01 13.11
N VAL A 89 -1.79 -14.79 12.72
CA VAL A 89 -2.17 -14.34 11.38
C VAL A 89 -2.67 -12.91 11.48
N TRP A 90 -2.31 -12.07 10.50
CA TRP A 90 -2.67 -10.67 10.46
C TRP A 90 -3.75 -10.41 9.42
N SER A 91 -4.79 -9.69 9.83
CA SER A 91 -5.80 -9.11 8.95
C SER A 91 -5.86 -7.62 9.25
N ASN A 92 -5.35 -6.80 8.33
CA ASN A 92 -5.11 -5.38 8.55
C ASN A 92 -4.28 -5.14 9.84
N GLU A 93 -4.74 -4.32 10.79
CA GLU A 93 -4.03 -4.05 12.04
C GLU A 93 -4.21 -5.12 13.13
N LYS A 94 -5.04 -6.14 12.91
CA LYS A 94 -5.40 -7.10 13.94
C LYS A 94 -4.63 -8.40 13.77
N ALA A 95 -4.01 -8.84 14.86
CA ALA A 95 -3.40 -10.16 14.96
C ALA A 95 -4.38 -11.15 15.60
N TYR A 96 -4.49 -12.34 15.00
CA TYR A 96 -5.30 -13.43 15.51
C TYR A 96 -4.41 -14.62 15.83
N PRO A 97 -4.41 -15.12 17.07
CA PRO A 97 -3.65 -16.30 17.43
C PRO A 97 -4.25 -17.54 16.77
N PHE A 98 -3.36 -18.43 16.34
CA PHE A 98 -3.72 -19.75 15.82
C PHE A 98 -2.85 -20.84 16.46
N GLU A 99 -3.23 -22.08 16.20
CA GLU A 99 -2.47 -23.26 16.60
C GLU A 99 -2.27 -24.20 15.41
N PHE A 100 -1.08 -24.78 15.31
CA PHE A 100 -0.79 -25.79 14.30
C PHE A 100 -1.63 -27.05 14.57
N VAL A 101 -2.30 -27.55 13.52
CA VAL A 101 -3.16 -28.73 13.60
C VAL A 101 -2.46 -29.94 13.01
N LYS A 102 -2.05 -29.85 11.74
CA LYS A 102 -1.53 -30.99 10.97
C LYS A 102 -0.71 -30.54 9.77
N MET A 103 0.08 -31.46 9.23
CA MET A 103 0.52 -31.39 7.84
C MET A 103 -0.56 -32.05 6.97
N GLN A 104 -1.13 -31.28 6.05
CA GLN A 104 -2.05 -31.76 5.03
C GLN A 104 -1.23 -32.28 3.83
N LYS A 105 -1.57 -33.49 3.38
CA LYS A 105 -1.03 -34.03 2.13
C LYS A 105 -1.84 -33.49 0.95
N GLU A 106 -1.19 -33.41 -0.19
CA GLU A 106 -1.87 -33.18 -1.46
C GLU A 106 -2.94 -34.26 -1.68
N SER A 107 -4.12 -33.85 -2.09
CA SER A 107 -5.20 -34.77 -2.47
C SER A 107 -5.14 -35.11 -3.97
N GLU A 108 -5.79 -36.19 -4.38
CA GLU A 108 -5.96 -36.54 -5.80
C GLU A 108 -6.73 -35.46 -6.60
N ASP A 109 -7.55 -34.65 -5.95
CA ASP A 109 -8.33 -33.56 -6.57
C ASP A 109 -7.56 -32.22 -6.64
N TYR A 110 -6.28 -32.19 -6.24
CA TYR A 110 -5.49 -30.96 -6.29
C TYR A 110 -5.17 -30.58 -7.73
N ASN A 111 -5.64 -29.40 -8.14
CA ASN A 111 -5.48 -28.85 -9.48
C ASN A 111 -4.43 -27.73 -9.54
N GLY A 112 -3.56 -27.62 -8.53
CA GLY A 112 -2.56 -26.55 -8.43
C GLY A 112 -3.06 -25.23 -7.86
N ARG A 113 -4.38 -25.04 -7.70
CA ARG A 113 -4.94 -23.76 -7.22
C ARG A 113 -4.84 -23.60 -5.72
N GLN A 114 -4.37 -22.45 -5.27
CA GLN A 114 -4.28 -22.08 -3.86
C GLN A 114 -5.40 -21.08 -3.52
N THR A 115 -6.65 -21.54 -3.59
CA THR A 115 -7.84 -20.73 -3.28
C THR A 115 -8.61 -21.30 -2.08
N PRO A 116 -9.45 -20.50 -1.40
CA PRO A 116 -10.28 -20.98 -0.30
C PRO A 116 -11.15 -22.19 -0.64
N GLU A 117 -11.69 -22.24 -1.86
CA GLU A 117 -12.55 -23.33 -2.33
C GLU A 117 -11.77 -24.64 -2.54
N ASN A 118 -10.46 -24.54 -2.81
CA ASN A 118 -9.57 -25.68 -2.99
C ASN A 118 -8.85 -26.09 -1.70
N PHE A 119 -9.14 -25.44 -0.56
CA PHE A 119 -8.38 -25.55 0.68
C PHE A 119 -8.07 -26.98 1.12
N ASN A 120 -9.05 -27.89 1.01
CA ASN A 120 -8.90 -29.28 1.45
C ASN A 120 -7.93 -30.11 0.59
N ASN A 121 -7.60 -29.61 -0.59
CA ASN A 121 -6.77 -30.29 -1.58
C ASN A 121 -5.32 -29.79 -1.57
N ILE A 122 -5.08 -28.57 -1.05
CA ILE A 122 -3.77 -27.94 -0.99
C ILE A 122 -2.84 -28.70 -0.01
N PRO A 123 -1.63 -29.12 -0.41
CA PRO A 123 -0.64 -29.62 0.54
C PRO A 123 -0.07 -28.48 1.40
N GLY A 124 0.16 -28.72 2.70
CA GLY A 124 0.78 -27.71 3.55
C GLY A 124 0.51 -27.84 5.04
N ALA A 125 1.11 -26.94 5.82
CA ALA A 125 0.85 -26.83 7.26
C ALA A 125 -0.49 -26.13 7.51
N VAL A 126 -1.41 -26.82 8.18
CA VAL A 126 -2.74 -26.30 8.51
C VAL A 126 -2.76 -25.79 9.94
N PHE A 127 -3.34 -24.61 10.13
CA PHE A 127 -3.53 -23.98 11.42
C PHE A 127 -5.00 -23.67 11.67
N GLN A 128 -5.40 -23.73 12.94
CA GLN A 128 -6.73 -23.42 13.43
C GLN A 128 -6.68 -22.10 14.19
N LEU A 129 -7.50 -21.14 13.78
CA LEU A 129 -7.64 -19.89 14.51
C LEU A 129 -8.49 -20.10 15.76
N ARG A 130 -8.15 -19.39 16.83
CA ARG A 130 -8.95 -19.40 18.08
C ARG A 130 -10.30 -18.71 17.91
N GLU A 131 -10.37 -17.76 17.00
CA GLU A 131 -11.58 -17.01 16.67
C GLU A 131 -11.77 -16.99 15.16
N LYS A 132 -13.03 -17.02 14.72
CA LYS A 132 -13.37 -16.90 13.31
C LYS A 132 -13.16 -15.45 12.85
N LEU A 133 -12.52 -15.27 11.69
CA LEU A 133 -12.44 -13.96 11.05
C LEU A 133 -13.72 -13.64 10.27
N SER A 134 -14.04 -12.36 10.19
CA SER A 134 -15.02 -11.87 9.24
C SER A 134 -14.59 -12.21 7.81
N PRO A 135 -15.53 -12.40 6.87
CA PRO A 135 -15.20 -12.47 5.45
C PRO A 135 -14.36 -11.26 5.04
N GLY A 136 -13.39 -11.50 4.18
CA GLY A 136 -12.37 -10.55 3.74
C GLY A 136 -11.35 -11.25 2.86
N GLU A 137 -10.13 -10.72 2.84
CA GLU A 137 -9.00 -11.25 2.07
C GLU A 137 -8.86 -12.77 2.21
N ALA A 138 -8.63 -13.45 1.08
CA ALA A 138 -8.38 -14.89 1.05
C ALA A 138 -6.99 -15.24 1.56
N TYR A 139 -6.03 -14.34 1.35
CA TYR A 139 -4.63 -14.52 1.66
C TYR A 139 -4.23 -13.69 2.88
N ALA A 140 -3.29 -14.20 3.65
CA ALA A 140 -2.88 -13.55 4.88
C ALA A 140 -1.39 -13.72 5.19
N PHE A 141 -0.87 -12.77 5.94
CA PHE A 141 0.48 -12.80 6.48
C PHE A 141 0.49 -13.46 7.86
N LEU A 142 1.42 -14.39 8.05
CA LEU A 142 1.64 -15.13 9.29
C LEU A 142 2.98 -14.71 9.88
N ALA A 143 3.04 -14.64 11.20
CA ALA A 143 4.28 -14.36 11.91
C ALA A 143 4.35 -15.06 13.26
N ASN A 144 5.56 -15.14 13.80
CA ASN A 144 5.81 -15.62 15.15
C ASN A 144 5.48 -14.58 16.22
N ASP A 145 5.57 -15.00 17.48
CA ASP A 145 5.29 -14.15 18.64
C ASP A 145 6.29 -12.99 18.82
N ASN A 146 7.56 -13.15 18.40
CA ASN A 146 8.53 -12.05 18.45
C ASN A 146 8.15 -10.91 17.50
N PHE A 147 7.69 -11.23 16.29
CA PHE A 147 7.17 -10.24 15.35
C PHE A 147 5.99 -9.49 15.98
N HIS A 148 5.02 -10.22 16.54
CA HIS A 148 3.86 -9.64 17.20
C HIS A 148 4.21 -8.66 18.33
N LYS A 149 5.26 -8.97 19.12
CA LYS A 149 5.71 -8.13 20.24
C LYS A 149 6.53 -6.92 19.83
N THR A 150 7.20 -6.97 18.68
CA THR A 150 8.18 -5.95 18.28
C THR A 150 7.63 -4.98 17.23
N ARG A 151 6.64 -5.39 16.44
CA ARG A 151 6.01 -4.56 15.41
C ARG A 151 4.73 -3.94 15.91
N LYS A 152 4.53 -2.66 15.61
CA LYS A 152 3.23 -2.00 15.78
C LYS A 152 2.48 -2.06 14.46
N ALA A 153 1.45 -2.89 14.38
CA ALA A 153 0.56 -2.86 13.22
C ALA A 153 -0.33 -1.61 13.26
N VAL A 154 -0.58 -1.03 12.09
CA VAL A 154 -1.43 0.15 11.94
C VAL A 154 -2.54 -0.13 10.93
N SER A 155 -3.72 0.41 11.20
CA SER A 155 -4.86 0.19 10.32
C SER A 155 -4.64 0.93 9.01
N VAL A 156 -4.75 0.19 7.91
CA VAL A 156 -4.60 0.69 6.56
C VAL A 156 -5.97 0.69 5.87
N LYS A 157 -6.22 1.75 5.12
CA LYS A 157 -7.40 1.88 4.27
C LYS A 157 -6.94 1.95 2.83
N LYS A 158 -7.48 1.07 1.98
CA LYS A 158 -7.34 1.15 0.52
C LYS A 158 -7.98 2.45 0.03
N GLU A 159 -7.25 3.20 -0.75
CA GLU A 159 -7.72 4.43 -1.40
C GLU A 159 -7.19 4.42 -2.82
N LEU A 160 -7.97 4.83 -3.83
CA LEU A 160 -7.42 4.99 -5.19
C LEU A 160 -7.71 6.41 -5.64
N ALA A 161 -6.71 7.28 -5.48
CA ALA A 161 -6.85 8.70 -5.78
C ALA A 161 -5.69 9.20 -6.63
N ASP A 162 -5.98 10.14 -7.54
CA ASP A 162 -4.93 10.86 -8.26
C ASP A 162 -4.07 11.68 -7.28
N ALA A 163 -2.75 11.47 -7.34
CA ALA A 163 -1.78 12.09 -6.45
C ALA A 163 -0.83 13.04 -7.20
N ASN A 164 -1.15 13.46 -8.44
CA ASN A 164 -0.32 14.35 -9.25
C ASN A 164 0.03 15.70 -8.58
N LYS A 165 -0.73 16.11 -7.55
CA LYS A 165 -0.50 17.34 -6.76
C LYS A 165 0.19 17.09 -5.41
N SER A 166 0.57 15.84 -5.11
CA SER A 166 1.24 15.47 -3.86
C SER A 166 2.66 16.05 -3.79
N SER A 167 3.16 16.31 -2.58
CA SER A 167 4.57 16.73 -2.37
C SER A 167 5.57 15.68 -2.87
N VAL A 168 5.15 14.40 -2.85
CA VAL A 168 5.96 13.25 -3.31
C VAL A 168 6.43 13.44 -4.75
N VAL A 169 5.64 14.10 -5.60
CA VAL A 169 6.00 14.38 -7.00
C VAL A 169 7.30 15.20 -7.09
N ALA A 170 7.45 16.23 -6.25
CA ALA A 170 8.65 17.07 -6.25
C ALA A 170 9.86 16.31 -5.70
N GLU A 171 9.66 15.51 -4.66
CA GLU A 171 10.69 14.68 -4.03
C GLU A 171 11.21 13.61 -5.01
N LEU A 172 10.31 12.92 -5.72
CA LEU A 172 10.66 11.93 -6.74
C LEU A 172 11.36 12.55 -7.95
N LYS A 173 10.92 13.71 -8.45
CA LYS A 173 11.60 14.42 -9.54
C LYS A 173 13.05 14.77 -9.19
N LYS A 174 13.31 15.14 -7.92
CA LYS A 174 14.66 15.43 -7.43
C LYS A 174 15.53 14.17 -7.40
N SER A 175 14.98 13.05 -6.94
CA SER A 175 15.73 11.80 -6.76
C SER A 175 15.97 11.03 -8.07
N TYR A 176 14.97 10.99 -8.96
CA TYR A 176 15.01 10.17 -10.18
C TYR A 176 15.37 10.95 -11.44
N GLN A 177 15.27 12.29 -11.41
CA GLN A 177 15.52 13.15 -12.57
C GLN A 177 14.71 12.75 -13.83
N SER A 178 13.57 12.06 -13.64
CA SER A 178 12.66 11.62 -14.68
C SER A 178 11.27 12.24 -14.48
N PRO A 179 10.54 12.59 -15.55
CA PRO A 179 9.13 12.95 -15.43
C PRO A 179 8.31 11.80 -14.82
N ILE A 180 7.26 12.15 -14.08
CA ILE A 180 6.29 11.19 -13.55
C ILE A 180 5.10 11.18 -14.49
N LYS A 181 4.81 10.03 -15.11
CA LYS A 181 3.70 9.85 -16.06
C LYS A 181 2.36 9.87 -15.33
N ASN A 182 2.28 9.14 -14.22
CA ASN A 182 1.14 9.14 -13.31
C ASN A 182 1.61 8.80 -11.89
N ILE A 183 0.79 9.17 -10.90
CA ILE A 183 0.98 8.77 -9.52
C ILE A 183 -0.39 8.61 -8.87
N LYS A 184 -0.57 7.53 -8.12
CA LYS A 184 -1.78 7.22 -7.37
C LYS A 184 -1.46 7.08 -5.89
N LEU A 185 -2.29 7.64 -5.03
CA LEU A 185 -2.39 7.21 -3.64
C LEU A 185 -3.17 5.90 -3.66
N ILE A 186 -2.59 4.83 -3.11
CA ILE A 186 -3.17 3.48 -3.08
C ILE A 186 -3.62 3.06 -1.67
N ALA A 187 -3.05 3.68 -0.64
CA ALA A 187 -3.47 3.44 0.73
C ALA A 187 -3.10 4.58 1.68
N THR A 188 -3.88 4.73 2.75
CA THR A 188 -3.60 5.66 3.86
C THR A 188 -3.75 4.92 5.19
N THR A 189 -2.83 5.12 6.13
CA THR A 189 -2.95 4.59 7.50
C THR A 189 -3.82 5.51 8.36
N VAL A 190 -4.38 5.00 9.46
CA VAL A 190 -5.07 5.84 10.47
C VAL A 190 -4.15 6.92 11.06
N GLU A 191 -2.84 6.70 11.02
CA GLU A 191 -1.84 7.67 11.44
C GLU A 191 -1.54 8.70 10.34
N LYS A 192 -2.14 8.56 9.14
CA LYS A 192 -1.99 9.42 7.95
C LYS A 192 -0.70 9.20 7.16
N ASP A 193 0.03 8.12 7.42
CA ASP A 193 1.08 7.68 6.49
C ASP A 193 0.42 7.28 5.17
N SER A 194 1.11 7.53 4.07
CA SER A 194 0.53 7.39 2.73
C SER A 194 1.38 6.44 1.90
N VAL A 195 0.72 5.59 1.12
CA VAL A 195 1.36 4.67 0.18
C VAL A 195 0.94 5.03 -1.24
N PHE A 196 1.91 5.19 -2.13
CA PHE A 196 1.72 5.59 -3.51
C PHE A 196 2.30 4.58 -4.48
N LEU A 197 1.73 4.52 -5.68
CA LEU A 197 2.36 3.99 -6.88
C LEU A 197 2.62 5.12 -7.86
N ALA A 198 3.84 5.21 -8.40
CA ALA A 198 4.20 6.21 -9.41
C ALA A 198 4.88 5.56 -10.61
N GLN A 199 4.38 5.80 -11.82
CA GLN A 199 5.07 5.39 -13.04
C GLN A 199 5.95 6.54 -13.53
N LEU A 200 7.24 6.28 -13.70
CA LEU A 200 8.15 7.21 -14.35
C LEU A 200 7.94 7.20 -15.87
N ALA A 201 8.34 8.27 -16.54
CA ALA A 201 8.44 8.26 -17.98
C ALA A 201 9.44 7.16 -18.44
N PRO A 202 9.12 6.44 -19.53
CA PRO A 202 9.99 5.39 -20.05
C PRO A 202 11.36 5.95 -20.46
N VAL A 203 12.40 5.13 -20.29
CA VAL A 203 13.74 5.42 -20.80
C VAL A 203 14.10 4.29 -21.76
N ALA A 204 14.09 4.57 -23.06
CA ALA A 204 14.03 3.54 -24.09
C ALA A 204 12.86 2.57 -23.81
N ASP A 205 13.11 1.27 -23.83
CA ASP A 205 12.09 0.24 -23.60
C ASP A 205 11.92 -0.11 -22.11
N THR A 206 12.75 0.46 -21.21
CA THR A 206 12.63 0.22 -19.78
C THR A 206 11.49 1.04 -19.17
N LEU A 207 10.52 0.34 -18.58
CA LEU A 207 9.47 0.92 -17.74
C LEU A 207 9.85 0.82 -16.26
N THR A 208 9.46 1.83 -15.47
CA THR A 208 9.70 1.84 -14.01
C THR A 208 8.46 2.31 -13.27
N VAL A 209 8.01 1.48 -12.34
CA VAL A 209 7.01 1.84 -11.32
C VAL A 209 7.66 1.86 -9.96
N LEU A 210 7.28 2.84 -9.14
CA LEU A 210 7.77 3.02 -7.79
C LEU A 210 6.63 2.75 -6.81
N LEU A 211 6.84 1.89 -5.82
CA LEU A 211 6.02 1.84 -4.60
C LEU A 211 6.68 2.74 -3.56
N ILE A 212 5.93 3.70 -3.03
CA ILE A 212 6.43 4.70 -2.08
C ILE A 212 5.59 4.68 -0.82
N ALA A 213 6.19 4.42 0.33
CA ALA A 213 5.58 4.76 1.62
C ALA A 213 6.18 6.06 2.15
N LYS A 214 5.32 6.97 2.60
CA LYS A 214 5.70 8.24 3.20
C LYS A 214 5.08 8.37 4.58
N SER A 215 5.92 8.62 5.58
CA SER A 215 5.43 8.92 6.92
C SER A 215 4.84 10.33 6.99
N HIS A 216 3.79 10.51 7.80
CA HIS A 216 3.24 11.84 8.07
C HIS A 216 4.09 12.65 9.08
N THR A 217 4.87 11.99 9.94
CA THR A 217 5.72 12.64 10.96
C THR A 217 7.14 12.92 10.49
N ASN A 218 7.56 12.26 9.41
CA ASN A 218 8.92 12.32 8.89
C ASN A 218 8.88 12.43 7.35
N PRO A 219 9.61 13.38 6.72
CA PRO A 219 9.68 13.49 5.26
C PRO A 219 10.37 12.32 4.54
N THR A 220 10.89 11.30 5.26
CA THR A 220 11.50 10.12 4.63
C THR A 220 10.50 9.39 3.72
N LEU A 221 10.97 9.10 2.50
CA LEU A 221 10.33 8.18 1.58
C LEU A 221 11.01 6.80 1.65
N PHE A 222 10.20 5.76 1.78
CA PHE A 222 10.63 4.38 1.61
C PHE A 222 10.19 3.90 0.22
N ILE A 223 11.11 3.38 -0.59
CA ILE A 223 10.85 3.16 -2.02
C ILE A 223 11.25 1.76 -2.48
N GLN A 224 10.36 1.10 -3.22
CA GLN A 224 10.65 -0.07 -4.05
C GLN A 224 10.56 0.32 -5.53
N GLU A 225 11.39 -0.30 -6.36
CA GLU A 225 11.36 -0.15 -7.82
C GLU A 225 10.89 -1.46 -8.47
N PHE A 226 9.91 -1.36 -9.36
CA PHE A 226 9.52 -2.40 -10.30
C PHE A 226 9.98 -1.97 -11.69
N LYS A 227 11.14 -2.50 -12.11
CA LYS A 227 11.69 -2.29 -13.44
C LYS A 227 11.38 -3.48 -14.34
N ALA A 228 11.00 -3.19 -15.56
CA ALA A 228 10.77 -4.20 -16.58
C ALA A 228 11.07 -3.60 -17.96
N GLU A 229 11.43 -4.47 -18.90
CA GLU A 229 11.46 -4.10 -20.32
C GLU A 229 10.03 -4.19 -20.86
N TYR A 230 9.66 -3.24 -21.69
CA TYR A 230 8.33 -3.19 -22.29
C TYR A 230 8.09 -4.43 -23.14
N ASP A 231 7.01 -5.12 -22.82
CA ASP A 231 6.41 -6.18 -23.60
C ASP A 231 4.91 -5.88 -23.70
N GLU A 232 4.37 -5.92 -24.93
CA GLU A 232 2.97 -5.54 -25.19
C GLU A 232 1.96 -6.54 -24.61
N ILE A 233 2.42 -7.73 -24.21
CA ILE A 233 1.60 -8.79 -23.62
C ILE A 233 1.86 -8.87 -22.12
N SER A 234 3.12 -8.85 -21.68
CA SER A 234 3.50 -9.18 -20.30
C SER A 234 4.75 -8.45 -19.82
N THR A 235 4.62 -7.17 -19.47
CA THR A 235 5.75 -6.38 -18.97
C THR A 235 6.13 -6.75 -17.53
N TRP A 236 5.17 -6.72 -16.60
CA TRP A 236 5.35 -7.08 -15.19
C TRP A 236 4.62 -8.36 -14.82
N ARG A 237 3.49 -8.64 -15.49
CA ARG A 237 2.62 -9.79 -15.24
C ARG A 237 2.13 -10.38 -16.55
N VAL A 238 1.77 -11.67 -16.51
CA VAL A 238 1.04 -12.32 -17.62
C VAL A 238 -0.23 -11.50 -17.91
N ASP A 239 -0.41 -11.19 -19.20
CA ASP A 239 -1.55 -10.45 -19.75
C ASP A 239 -1.77 -9.03 -19.21
N ASP A 240 -0.73 -8.33 -18.74
CA ASP A 240 -0.86 -6.94 -18.28
C ASP A 240 -0.90 -5.89 -19.39
N GLY A 241 -0.69 -6.29 -20.65
CA GLY A 241 -0.79 -5.40 -21.81
C GLY A 241 0.21 -4.24 -21.77
N GLY A 242 1.33 -4.40 -21.07
CA GLY A 242 2.32 -3.35 -20.83
C GLY A 242 1.84 -2.20 -19.95
N GLN A 243 0.76 -2.40 -19.19
CA GLN A 243 0.26 -1.46 -18.19
C GLN A 243 0.44 -2.03 -16.79
N PHE A 244 0.95 -1.22 -15.86
CA PHE A 244 1.00 -1.61 -14.46
C PHE A 244 -0.39 -1.43 -13.82
N PRO A 245 -1.04 -2.49 -13.29
CA PRO A 245 -2.40 -2.40 -12.77
C PRO A 245 -2.38 -1.82 -11.35
N MET A 246 -2.30 -0.48 -11.26
CA MET A 246 -2.17 0.22 -9.98
C MET A 246 -3.39 0.03 -9.07
N GLU A 247 -4.57 -0.17 -9.65
CA GLU A 247 -5.84 -0.41 -8.97
C GLU A 247 -5.91 -1.77 -8.24
N ASP A 248 -5.16 -2.75 -8.75
CA ASP A 248 -5.18 -4.12 -8.25
C ASP A 248 -4.06 -4.37 -7.24
N PHE A 249 -3.05 -3.51 -7.18
CA PHE A 249 -1.99 -3.59 -6.19
C PHE A 249 -2.50 -3.19 -4.79
N ASP A 250 -2.40 -4.11 -3.84
CA ASP A 250 -2.99 -3.98 -2.52
C ASP A 250 -1.97 -3.97 -1.38
N ILE A 251 -2.25 -3.17 -0.36
CA ILE A 251 -1.52 -3.16 0.92
C ILE A 251 -2.36 -3.91 1.95
N LEU A 252 -1.96 -5.15 2.27
CA LEU A 252 -2.68 -6.02 3.20
C LEU A 252 -2.46 -5.62 4.65
N ASN A 253 -1.21 -5.27 5.00
CA ASN A 253 -0.81 -4.87 6.34
C ASN A 253 0.29 -3.81 6.28
N VAL A 254 0.32 -2.97 7.31
CA VAL A 254 1.38 -1.98 7.54
C VAL A 254 1.89 -2.14 8.96
N PHE A 255 3.21 -2.20 9.12
CA PHE A 255 3.86 -2.28 10.42
C PHE A 255 4.87 -1.16 10.61
N HIS A 256 4.88 -0.58 11.81
CA HIS A 256 5.92 0.35 12.25
C HIS A 256 6.94 -0.40 13.11
N TYR A 257 8.21 -0.25 12.75
CA TYR A 257 9.34 -0.82 13.49
C TYR A 257 10.56 0.08 13.34
N ASN A 258 11.17 0.54 14.44
CA ASN A 258 12.36 1.42 14.44
C ASN A 258 12.25 2.60 13.44
N ASN A 259 11.17 3.38 13.52
CA ASN A 259 10.88 4.53 12.64
C ASN A 259 10.76 4.20 11.13
N LYS A 260 10.60 2.93 10.79
CA LYS A 260 10.39 2.44 9.42
C LYS A 260 8.95 1.96 9.24
N ILE A 261 8.51 2.00 8.00
CA ILE A 261 7.24 1.43 7.55
C ILE A 261 7.57 0.13 6.81
N GLU A 262 7.18 -1.00 7.36
CA GLU A 262 7.21 -2.32 6.70
C GLU A 262 5.84 -2.59 6.08
N LEU A 263 5.80 -3.23 4.92
CA LEU A 263 4.55 -3.45 4.18
C LEU A 263 4.37 -4.93 3.88
N VAL A 264 3.12 -5.39 3.98
CA VAL A 264 2.67 -6.62 3.32
C VAL A 264 1.84 -6.22 2.11
N THR A 265 2.22 -6.71 0.94
CA THR A 265 1.58 -6.36 -0.33
C THR A 265 0.99 -7.59 -1.01
N SER A 266 -0.10 -7.39 -1.75
CA SER A 266 -0.62 -8.33 -2.73
C SER A 266 -0.55 -7.67 -4.10
N PHE A 267 0.10 -8.34 -5.05
CA PHE A 267 0.14 -7.92 -6.44
C PHE A 267 -0.53 -9.00 -7.29
N PRO A 268 -1.86 -8.95 -7.49
CA PRO A 268 -2.56 -9.92 -8.31
C PRO A 268 -2.25 -9.75 -9.80
N GLY A 269 -2.43 -10.83 -10.54
CA GLY A 269 -2.43 -10.91 -12.00
C GLY A 269 -3.50 -11.89 -12.47
N ALA A 270 -3.56 -12.13 -13.78
CA ALA A 270 -4.59 -12.99 -14.37
C ALA A 270 -4.58 -14.42 -13.78
N GLU A 271 -3.38 -15.01 -13.67
CA GLU A 271 -3.20 -16.41 -13.27
C GLU A 271 -3.07 -16.66 -11.77
N GLY A 272 -2.65 -15.62 -11.04
CA GLY A 272 -2.18 -15.74 -9.68
C GLY A 272 -1.64 -14.39 -9.19
N GLY A 273 -1.06 -14.37 -7.99
CA GLY A 273 -0.55 -13.14 -7.40
C GLY A 273 0.68 -13.38 -6.55
N ASN A 274 1.51 -12.33 -6.41
CA ASN A 274 2.59 -12.34 -5.44
C ASN A 274 2.10 -11.71 -4.15
N LEU A 275 2.37 -12.40 -3.05
CA LEU A 275 2.34 -11.86 -1.72
C LEU A 275 3.77 -11.51 -1.34
N SER A 276 3.99 -10.35 -0.73
CA SER A 276 5.33 -9.96 -0.32
C SER A 276 5.31 -9.26 1.02
N PHE A 277 6.27 -9.57 1.88
CA PHE A 277 6.61 -8.77 3.03
C PHE A 277 7.93 -8.06 2.74
N ILE A 278 7.87 -6.74 2.69
CA ILE A 278 8.99 -5.88 2.32
C ILE A 278 9.39 -4.99 3.51
N THR A 279 10.70 -4.88 3.72
CA THR A 279 11.27 -4.01 4.77
C THR A 279 12.26 -3.04 4.16
N PRO A 280 12.39 -1.80 4.68
CA PRO A 280 13.35 -0.86 4.15
C PRO A 280 14.74 -1.09 4.74
N ASP A 281 15.78 -0.99 3.91
CA ASP A 281 17.18 -1.04 4.31
C ASP A 281 17.66 0.25 5.00
N LYS A 282 18.98 0.49 5.07
CA LYS A 282 19.54 1.72 5.67
C LYS A 282 19.42 2.95 4.75
N GLN A 283 19.18 2.73 3.46
CA GLN A 283 18.99 3.74 2.42
C GLN A 283 17.49 4.01 2.16
N ASN A 284 16.60 3.45 3.00
CA ASN A 284 15.15 3.52 2.85
C ASN A 284 14.65 2.87 1.55
N ARG A 285 15.37 1.85 1.06
CA ARG A 285 14.97 1.05 -0.08
C ARG A 285 14.32 -0.23 0.41
N TYR A 286 13.11 -0.49 -0.07
CA TYR A 286 12.42 -1.75 0.21
C TYR A 286 13.16 -2.90 -0.44
N HIS A 287 13.36 -3.96 0.33
CA HIS A 287 13.73 -5.28 -0.16
C HIS A 287 12.70 -6.30 0.34
N THR A 288 12.48 -7.32 -0.47
CA THR A 288 11.63 -8.47 -0.11
C THR A 288 12.35 -9.30 0.94
N LEU A 289 11.70 -9.49 2.09
CA LEU A 289 12.15 -10.42 3.13
C LEU A 289 11.41 -11.75 3.06
N LYS A 290 10.20 -11.73 2.52
CA LYS A 290 9.42 -12.94 2.25
C LYS A 290 8.53 -12.71 1.05
N GLU A 291 8.41 -13.72 0.21
CA GLU A 291 7.41 -13.76 -0.85
C GLU A 291 6.74 -15.14 -0.91
N ALA A 292 5.61 -15.16 -1.59
CA ALA A 292 4.93 -16.37 -2.03
C ALA A 292 4.17 -16.05 -3.31
N TYR A 293 4.15 -16.98 -4.26
CA TYR A 293 3.22 -16.95 -5.37
C TYR A 293 1.99 -17.82 -5.07
N VAL A 294 0.79 -17.28 -5.33
CA VAL A 294 -0.47 -18.03 -5.23
C VAL A 294 -1.14 -18.15 -6.59
N TYR A 295 -1.48 -19.36 -7.00
CA TYR A 295 -2.15 -19.61 -8.29
C TYR A 295 -3.67 -19.78 -8.12
N TRP A 296 -4.48 -19.16 -8.99
CA TRP A 296 -5.95 -19.23 -8.91
C TRP A 296 -6.69 -19.41 -10.23
N SER A 297 -6.06 -19.18 -11.38
CA SER A 297 -6.75 -19.27 -12.68
C SER A 297 -7.05 -20.73 -13.07
N PRO A 298 -8.09 -20.95 -13.88
CA PRO A 298 -8.31 -22.26 -14.48
C PRO A 298 -7.22 -22.68 -15.48
N LEU A 299 -6.72 -23.91 -15.28
CA LEU A 299 -6.09 -24.72 -16.32
C LEU A 299 -7.09 -25.07 -17.43
#